data_AF-A0A0C9U4L0-F1
#
_entry.id   AF-A0A0C9U4L0-F1
#
_cell.length_a   1.000
_cell.length_b   1.000
_cell.length_c   1.000
_cell.angle_alpha   90.00
_cell.angle_beta   90.00
_cell.angle_gamma   90.00
#
_symmetry.space_group_name_H-M   'P 1'
#
loop_
_entity.id
_entity.type
_entity.pdbx_description
1 polymer ?
#
loop_
_entity_poly.entity_id
_entity_poly.type
_entity_poly.pdbx_seq_one_letter_code
_entity_poly.pdbx_strand_id
1 'polypeptide(L)'
;LEPIALMTNIHQAAHAWPEHVVISFGFLYFRYFKLSDNVDSAARTAVLDSAERRWSHCDQEVFIAAVIINPFYRVAPFNNISLTTRAGLAALFTRLWLRFYGGNIPVELLTDLERYLVSSGDFTYMDTYKNSLLARAEITHTPVDALDVWSASSHPGSEPRPLHKIARRLLSICPNSASCECLFSVFGGILTKWRNWLSTENLTCLAELKMYVHEEHVRDEAVKKRLKR
;
A
#
# COMPACT_ATOMS: atom_id res chain seq x y z
N LEU A 1 -3.56 -0.44 -24.36
CA LEU A 1 -2.86 -1.43 -23.51
C LEU A 1 -1.81 -0.80 -22.60
N GLU A 2 -1.09 0.24 -23.06
CA GLU A 2 -0.04 0.92 -22.27
C GLU A 2 -0.44 1.30 -20.82
N PRO A 3 -1.62 1.91 -20.53
CA PRO A 3 -1.98 2.24 -19.15
C PRO A 3 -2.07 1.01 -18.25
N ILE A 4 -2.58 -0.10 -18.78
CA ILE A 4 -2.70 -1.37 -18.05
C ILE A 4 -1.32 -1.96 -17.75
N ALA A 5 -0.41 -1.89 -18.72
CA ALA A 5 0.97 -2.38 -18.55
C ALA A 5 1.73 -1.58 -17.48
N LEU A 6 1.58 -0.25 -17.47
CA LEU A 6 2.17 0.62 -16.46
C LEU A 6 1.69 0.25 -15.04
N MET A 7 0.38 0.11 -14.86
CA MET A 7 -0.19 -0.23 -13.54
C MET A 7 0.15 -1.65 -13.11
N THR A 8 0.23 -2.60 -14.06
CA THR A 8 0.67 -3.97 -13.75
C THR A 8 2.10 -3.96 -13.22
N ASN A 9 3.01 -3.19 -13.82
CA ASN A 9 4.37 -3.05 -13.32
C ASN A 9 4.43 -2.43 -11.92
N ILE A 10 3.60 -1.43 -11.63
CA ILE A 10 3.49 -0.82 -10.30
C ILE A 10 2.98 -1.85 -9.29
N HIS A 11 1.92 -2.59 -9.63
CA HIS A 11 1.32 -3.59 -8.75
C HIS A 11 2.22 -4.80 -8.53
N GLN A 12 3.10 -5.14 -9.47
CA GLN A 12 4.06 -6.26 -9.37
C GLN A 12 5.41 -5.85 -8.78
N ALA A 13 5.62 -4.57 -8.48
CA ALA A 13 6.83 -4.13 -7.82
C ALA A 13 6.94 -4.76 -6.43
N ALA A 14 8.16 -5.10 -6.00
CA ALA A 14 8.40 -5.67 -4.67
C ALA A 14 7.95 -4.75 -3.51
N HIS A 15 7.79 -3.45 -3.81
CA HIS A 15 7.33 -2.40 -2.90
C HIS A 15 6.01 -1.77 -3.36
N ALA A 16 5.05 -2.57 -3.83
CA ALA A 16 3.71 -2.06 -4.07
C ALA A 16 3.03 -1.77 -2.72
N TRP A 17 2.46 -0.57 -2.56
CA TRP A 17 1.71 -0.20 -1.36
C TRP A 17 0.21 -0.25 -1.64
N PRO A 18 -0.65 -0.50 -0.64
CA PRO A 18 -2.09 -0.64 -0.83
C PRO A 18 -2.72 0.61 -1.47
N GLU A 19 -2.25 1.81 -1.11
CA GLU A 19 -2.70 3.06 -1.70
C GLU A 19 -2.39 3.17 -3.19
N HIS A 20 -1.22 2.67 -3.64
CA HIS A 20 -0.87 2.66 -5.06
C HIS A 20 -1.87 1.82 -5.83
N VAL A 21 -2.29 0.67 -5.28
CA VAL A 21 -3.30 -0.18 -5.92
C VAL A 21 -4.60 0.58 -6.15
N VAL A 22 -5.12 1.28 -5.14
CA VAL A 22 -6.40 2.02 -5.26
C VAL A 22 -6.28 3.19 -6.23
N ILE A 23 -5.21 3.98 -6.12
CA ILE A 23 -5.01 5.16 -6.96
C ILE A 23 -4.82 4.74 -8.42
N SER A 24 -3.99 3.73 -8.67
CA SER A 24 -3.79 3.13 -9.99
C SER A 24 -5.10 2.58 -10.57
N PHE A 25 -5.91 1.94 -9.74
CA PHE A 25 -7.20 1.39 -10.15
C PHE A 25 -8.20 2.49 -10.53
N GLY A 26 -8.36 3.51 -9.67
CA GLY A 26 -9.22 4.65 -9.93
C GLY A 26 -8.80 5.42 -11.18
N PHE A 27 -7.49 5.61 -11.38
CA PHE A 27 -6.95 6.22 -12.59
C PHE A 27 -7.31 5.43 -13.86
N LEU A 28 -7.11 4.11 -13.85
CA LEU A 28 -7.48 3.25 -14.98
C LEU A 28 -8.97 3.32 -15.27
N TYR A 29 -9.80 3.14 -14.25
CA TYR A 29 -11.25 3.19 -14.39
C TYR A 29 -11.68 4.50 -15.04
N PHE A 30 -11.22 5.64 -14.50
CA PHE A 30 -11.55 6.96 -15.02
C PHE A 30 -11.04 7.19 -16.45
N ARG A 31 -9.83 6.71 -16.76
CA ARG A 31 -9.23 6.82 -18.10
C ARG A 31 -10.08 6.11 -19.14
N TYR A 32 -10.55 4.89 -18.84
CA TYR A 32 -11.39 4.10 -19.74
C TYR A 32 -12.82 4.60 -19.78
N PHE A 33 -13.38 5.03 -18.65
CA PHE A 33 -14.72 5.61 -18.58
C PHE A 33 -14.87 6.86 -19.45
N LYS A 34 -13.82 7.67 -19.56
CA LYS A 34 -13.80 8.89 -20.39
C LYS A 34 -13.53 8.65 -21.87
N LEU A 35 -13.23 7.42 -22.31
CA LEU A 35 -13.08 7.13 -23.73
C LEU A 35 -14.44 7.27 -24.43
N SER A 36 -14.46 7.95 -25.57
CA SER A 36 -15.67 8.22 -26.33
C SER A 36 -16.22 6.97 -27.01
N ASP A 37 -17.54 6.87 -27.16
CA ASP A 37 -18.26 5.66 -27.61
C ASP A 37 -17.88 5.19 -29.03
N ASN A 38 -17.33 6.10 -29.83
CA ASN A 38 -16.91 5.92 -31.22
C ASN A 38 -15.57 5.16 -31.38
N VAL A 39 -14.85 4.86 -30.29
CA VAL A 39 -13.65 4.01 -30.31
C VAL A 39 -13.84 2.82 -29.38
N ASP A 40 -14.07 1.65 -29.98
CA ASP A 40 -13.96 0.32 -29.35
C ASP A 40 -14.75 0.14 -28.04
N SER A 41 -16.06 0.42 -28.08
CA SER A 41 -16.97 0.30 -26.93
C SER A 41 -16.92 -1.08 -26.27
N ALA A 42 -16.68 -2.15 -27.02
CA ALA A 42 -16.62 -3.51 -26.47
C ALA A 42 -15.39 -3.69 -25.56
N ALA A 43 -14.21 -3.23 -26.01
CA ALA A 43 -13.00 -3.28 -25.20
C ALA A 43 -13.11 -2.41 -23.95
N ARG A 44 -13.70 -1.21 -24.07
CA ARG A 44 -13.96 -0.33 -22.93
C ARG A 44 -14.85 -1.01 -21.89
N THR A 45 -16.01 -1.54 -22.31
CA THR A 45 -16.93 -2.24 -21.41
C THR A 45 -16.26 -3.43 -20.74
N ALA A 46 -15.53 -4.25 -21.49
CA ALA A 46 -14.81 -5.39 -20.93
C ALA A 46 -13.78 -4.99 -19.86
N VAL A 47 -13.07 -3.87 -20.05
CA VAL A 47 -12.11 -3.36 -19.05
C VAL A 47 -12.83 -2.84 -17.81
N LEU A 48 -13.91 -2.06 -17.96
CA LEU A 48 -14.67 -1.53 -16.83
C LEU A 48 -15.34 -2.66 -16.03
N ASP A 49 -15.96 -3.63 -16.69
CA ASP A 49 -16.58 -4.79 -16.02
C ASP A 49 -15.54 -5.64 -15.29
N SER A 50 -14.35 -5.79 -15.88
CA SER A 50 -13.23 -6.48 -15.23
C SER A 50 -12.74 -5.74 -13.99
N ALA A 51 -12.67 -4.41 -14.06
CA ALA A 51 -12.34 -3.58 -12.92
C ALA A 51 -13.42 -3.74 -11.82
N GLU A 52 -14.68 -3.47 -12.10
CA GLU A 52 -15.76 -3.58 -11.11
C GLU A 52 -15.81 -4.95 -10.44
N ARG A 53 -15.67 -6.03 -11.23
CA ARG A 53 -15.62 -7.39 -10.69
C ARG A 53 -14.46 -7.58 -9.72
N ARG A 54 -13.25 -7.15 -10.10
CA ARG A 54 -12.07 -7.29 -9.21
C ARG A 54 -12.24 -6.46 -7.95
N TRP A 55 -12.69 -5.22 -8.08
CA TRP A 55 -12.94 -4.34 -6.94
C TRP A 55 -13.97 -4.92 -5.98
N SER A 56 -15.04 -5.54 -6.48
CA SER A 56 -16.07 -6.18 -5.66
C SER A 56 -15.58 -7.36 -4.83
N HIS A 57 -14.51 -8.02 -5.27
CA HIS A 57 -13.89 -9.16 -4.56
C HIS A 57 -12.71 -8.75 -3.67
N CYS A 58 -12.27 -7.50 -3.75
CA CYS A 58 -11.19 -6.98 -2.92
C CYS A 58 -11.69 -6.55 -1.54
N ASP A 59 -10.75 -6.42 -0.61
CA ASP A 59 -11.00 -5.89 0.72
C ASP A 59 -11.09 -4.36 0.69
N GLN A 60 -12.18 -3.85 0.13
CA GLN A 60 -12.35 -2.43 -0.21
C GLN A 60 -12.11 -1.50 0.99
N GLU A 61 -12.55 -1.89 2.18
CA GLU A 61 -12.40 -1.08 3.39
C GLU A 61 -10.93 -0.86 3.76
N VAL A 62 -10.11 -1.91 3.66
CA VAL A 62 -8.67 -1.85 3.95
C VAL A 62 -7.97 -0.93 2.96
N PHE A 63 -8.29 -1.09 1.68
CA PHE A 63 -7.74 -0.29 0.59
C PHE A 63 -8.12 1.19 0.71
N ILE A 64 -9.40 1.48 0.94
CA ILE A 64 -9.90 2.85 1.13
C ILE A 64 -9.24 3.48 2.38
N ALA A 65 -9.18 2.75 3.49
CA ALA A 65 -8.57 3.27 4.71
C ALA A 65 -7.07 3.49 4.58
N ALA A 66 -6.35 2.67 3.80
CA ALA A 66 -4.93 2.89 3.52
C ALA A 66 -4.69 4.22 2.79
N VAL A 67 -5.55 4.59 1.84
CA VAL A 67 -5.48 5.91 1.18
C VAL A 67 -5.78 7.04 2.19
N ILE A 68 -6.80 6.86 3.03
CA ILE A 68 -7.20 7.88 4.01
C ILE A 68 -6.13 8.10 5.09
N ILE A 69 -5.45 7.03 5.53
CA ILE A 69 -4.41 7.11 6.55
C ILE A 69 -3.07 7.57 5.98
N ASN A 70 -2.90 7.53 4.66
CA ASN A 70 -1.71 8.04 4.02
C ASN A 70 -1.71 9.59 4.07
N PRO A 71 -0.73 10.24 4.72
CA PRO A 71 -0.69 11.68 4.94
C PRO A 71 -0.49 12.52 3.66
N PHE A 72 -0.08 11.88 2.56
CA PHE A 72 0.04 12.52 1.24
C PHE A 72 -1.32 12.64 0.52
N TYR A 73 -2.29 11.78 0.84
CA TYR A 73 -3.57 11.72 0.15
C TYR A 73 -4.75 12.12 1.05
N ARG A 74 -4.84 11.51 2.23
CA ARG A 74 -6.00 11.63 3.12
C ARG A 74 -7.31 11.38 2.36
N VAL A 75 -8.30 12.25 2.56
CA VAL A 75 -9.60 12.17 1.88
C VAL A 75 -9.60 12.82 0.48
N ALA A 76 -8.52 13.47 0.06
CA ALA A 76 -8.48 14.25 -1.18
C ALA A 76 -8.82 13.44 -2.46
N PRO A 77 -8.45 12.15 -2.59
CA PRO A 77 -8.82 11.36 -3.76
C PRO A 77 -10.31 11.01 -3.85
N PHE A 78 -11.09 11.19 -2.78
CA PHE A 78 -12.48 10.77 -2.72
C PHE A 78 -13.42 11.96 -2.91
N ASN A 79 -14.52 11.72 -3.63
CA ASN A 79 -15.60 12.69 -3.74
C ASN A 79 -16.31 12.89 -2.39
N ASN A 80 -17.12 13.95 -2.29
CA ASN A 80 -18.01 14.17 -1.16
C ASN A 80 -19.15 13.14 -1.18
N ILE A 81 -18.96 12.03 -0.47
CA ILE A 81 -19.90 10.92 -0.35
C ILE A 81 -20.15 10.63 1.14
N SER A 82 -21.16 9.82 1.44
CA SER A 82 -21.49 9.45 2.83
C SER A 82 -20.29 8.88 3.60
N LEU A 83 -19.42 8.14 2.91
CA LEU A 83 -18.21 7.56 3.48
C LEU A 83 -17.18 8.60 3.95
N THR A 84 -17.05 9.74 3.27
CA THR A 84 -16.05 10.77 3.59
C THR A 84 -16.52 11.74 4.69
N THR A 85 -17.76 11.58 5.17
CA THR A 85 -18.24 12.28 6.36
C THR A 85 -17.51 11.79 7.62
N ARG A 86 -17.46 12.61 8.68
CA ARG A 86 -16.88 12.20 9.98
C ARG A 86 -17.50 10.91 10.51
N ALA A 87 -18.82 10.76 10.41
CA ALA A 87 -19.54 9.56 10.82
C ALA A 87 -19.19 8.33 9.96
N GLY A 88 -19.09 8.51 8.64
CA GLY A 88 -18.70 7.45 7.70
C GLY A 88 -17.28 6.94 7.99
N LEU A 89 -16.34 7.86 8.20
CA LEU A 89 -14.96 7.55 8.56
C LEU A 89 -14.88 6.88 9.93
N ALA A 90 -15.60 7.39 10.94
CA ALA A 90 -15.66 6.76 12.26
C ALA A 90 -16.17 5.31 12.18
N ALA A 91 -17.22 5.07 11.40
CA ALA A 91 -17.77 3.73 11.20
C ALA A 91 -16.76 2.80 10.51
N LEU A 92 -16.06 3.28 9.47
CA LEU A 92 -15.01 2.54 8.76
C LEU A 92 -13.88 2.13 9.71
N PHE A 93 -13.28 3.09 10.42
CA PHE A 93 -12.14 2.82 11.30
C PHE A 93 -12.51 1.99 12.52
N THR A 94 -13.76 2.10 13.00
CA THR A 94 -14.28 1.22 14.05
C THR A 94 -14.36 -0.23 13.59
N ARG A 95 -14.91 -0.49 12.39
CA ARG A 95 -14.96 -1.85 11.83
C ARG A 95 -13.56 -2.44 11.62
N LEU A 96 -12.63 -1.62 11.11
CA LEU A 96 -11.24 -2.05 10.93
C LEU A 96 -10.54 -2.35 12.25
N TRP A 97 -10.77 -1.55 13.29
CA TRP A 97 -10.23 -1.84 14.62
C TRP A 97 -10.71 -3.20 15.14
N LEU A 98 -12.03 -3.40 15.15
CA LEU A 98 -12.64 -4.65 15.58
C LEU A 98 -12.10 -5.84 14.78
N ARG A 99 -11.90 -5.68 13.47
CA ARG A 99 -11.37 -6.74 12.61
C ARG A 99 -9.91 -7.06 12.88
N PHE A 100 -9.05 -6.07 13.11
CA PHE A 100 -7.61 -6.28 13.25
C PHE A 100 -7.16 -6.62 14.67
N TYR A 101 -7.84 -6.09 15.67
CA TYR A 101 -7.43 -6.17 17.08
C TYR A 101 -8.48 -6.85 17.96
N GLY A 102 -9.74 -6.94 17.51
CA GLY A 102 -10.84 -7.42 18.34
C GLY A 102 -11.10 -6.52 19.56
N GLY A 103 -11.98 -6.99 20.43
CA GLY A 103 -12.23 -6.37 21.74
C GLY A 103 -12.87 -4.98 21.69
N ASN A 104 -12.58 -4.19 22.72
CA ASN A 104 -13.15 -2.84 22.88
C ASN A 104 -12.44 -1.83 21.97
N ILE A 105 -13.21 -0.88 21.44
CA ILE A 105 -12.70 0.21 20.63
C ILE A 105 -12.15 1.30 21.56
N PRO A 106 -10.88 1.70 21.44
CA PRO A 106 -10.31 2.79 22.23
C PRO A 106 -11.04 4.10 21.94
N VAL A 107 -11.34 4.86 22.99
CA VAL A 107 -12.03 6.15 22.89
C VAL A 107 -11.21 7.16 22.08
N GLU A 108 -9.89 7.05 22.17
CA GLU A 108 -8.93 7.91 21.49
C GLU A 108 -8.93 7.68 19.98
N LEU A 109 -9.35 6.52 19.48
CA LEU A 109 -9.27 6.19 18.05
C LEU A 109 -10.00 7.23 17.18
N LEU A 110 -11.24 7.54 17.54
CA LEU A 110 -12.05 8.49 16.77
C LEU A 110 -11.55 9.92 16.95
N THR A 111 -11.13 10.28 18.17
CA THR A 111 -10.58 11.60 18.47
C THR A 111 -9.29 11.85 17.68
N ASP A 112 -8.44 10.84 17.59
CA ASP A 112 -7.19 10.91 16.84
C ASP A 112 -7.46 11.00 15.34
N LEU A 113 -8.43 10.24 14.84
CA LEU A 113 -8.83 10.29 13.44
C LEU A 113 -9.30 11.71 13.06
N GLU A 114 -10.15 12.33 13.88
CA GLU A 114 -10.60 13.71 13.65
C GLU A 114 -9.43 14.70 13.67
N ARG A 115 -8.55 14.61 14.68
CA ARG A 115 -7.38 15.49 14.80
C ARG A 115 -6.41 15.35 13.65
N TYR A 116 -6.18 14.12 13.18
CA TYR A 116 -5.36 13.82 12.02
C TYR A 116 -5.94 14.45 10.74
N LEU A 117 -7.24 14.31 10.52
CA LEU A 117 -7.89 14.82 9.31
C LEU A 117 -7.82 16.36 9.21
N VAL A 118 -7.90 17.06 10.35
CA VAL A 118 -7.83 18.53 10.40
C VAL A 118 -6.44 19.08 10.76
N SER A 119 -5.40 18.23 10.77
CA SER A 119 -4.02 18.61 11.14
C SER A 119 -3.91 19.35 12.48
N SER A 120 -4.46 18.79 13.56
CA SER A 120 -4.45 19.41 14.89
C SER A 120 -3.91 18.50 15.99
N GLY A 121 -3.66 19.07 17.18
CA GLY A 121 -3.09 18.35 18.31
C GLY A 121 -1.72 17.77 17.96
N ASP A 122 -1.53 16.48 18.22
CA ASP A 122 -0.28 15.76 17.94
C ASP A 122 0.04 15.64 16.44
N PHE A 123 -0.91 15.97 15.55
CA PHE A 123 -0.74 15.91 14.10
C PHE A 123 -0.43 17.27 13.46
N THR A 124 -0.37 18.35 14.25
CA THR A 124 -0.19 19.73 13.76
C THR A 124 1.06 19.90 12.89
N TYR A 125 2.17 19.26 13.27
CA TYR A 125 3.45 19.36 12.56
C TYR A 125 3.65 18.30 11.47
N MET A 126 2.68 17.41 11.28
CA MET A 126 2.79 16.31 10.32
C MET A 126 2.94 16.83 8.89
N ASP A 127 2.22 17.89 8.52
CA ASP A 127 2.32 18.48 7.18
C ASP A 127 3.69 19.15 6.94
N THR A 128 4.26 19.81 7.95
CA THR A 128 5.61 20.39 7.86
C THR A 128 6.66 19.31 7.61
N TYR A 129 6.61 18.21 8.37
CA TYR A 129 7.55 17.10 8.21
C TYR A 129 7.35 16.35 6.89
N LYS A 130 6.11 16.13 6.48
CA LYS A 130 5.76 15.56 5.17
C LYS A 130 6.38 16.37 4.03
N ASN A 131 6.25 17.69 4.07
CA ASN A 131 6.77 18.57 3.02
C ASN A 131 8.30 18.60 2.99
N SER A 132 8.97 18.50 4.15
CA SER A 132 10.44 18.41 4.18
C SER A 132 10.95 17.07 3.63
N LEU A 133 10.23 15.98 3.86
CA LEU A 133 10.53 14.68 3.23
C LEU A 133 10.39 14.73 1.71
N LEU A 134 9.33 15.35 1.19
CA LEU A 134 9.14 15.53 -0.26
C LEU A 134 10.29 16.35 -0.87
N ALA A 135 10.65 17.49 -0.26
CA ALA A 135 11.75 18.31 -0.72
C ALA A 135 13.09 17.55 -0.72
N ARG A 136 13.34 16.72 0.31
CA ARG A 136 14.53 15.88 0.38
C ARG A 136 14.54 14.82 -0.73
N ALA A 137 13.42 14.13 -0.93
CA ALA A 137 13.27 13.09 -1.93
C ALA A 137 13.43 13.60 -3.37
N GLU A 138 13.01 14.84 -3.65
CA GLU A 138 13.26 15.49 -4.94
C GLU A 138 14.76 15.65 -5.22
N ILE A 139 15.56 15.93 -4.18
CA ILE A 139 17.02 16.11 -4.28
C ILE A 139 17.73 14.75 -4.35
N THR A 140 17.34 13.79 -3.51
CA THR A 140 18.02 12.49 -3.38
C THR A 140 17.50 11.44 -4.36
N HIS A 141 16.43 11.71 -5.10
CA HIS A 141 15.73 10.77 -5.97
C HIS A 141 15.30 9.47 -5.27
N THR A 142 15.03 9.56 -3.96
CA THR A 142 14.58 8.43 -3.14
C THR A 142 13.06 8.46 -2.96
N PRO A 143 12.36 7.32 -2.96
CA PRO A 143 10.93 7.28 -2.66
C PRO A 143 10.66 7.72 -1.21
N VAL A 144 9.49 8.31 -0.96
CA VAL A 144 9.06 8.75 0.38
C VAL A 144 8.10 7.74 0.97
N ASP A 145 8.37 7.27 2.19
CA ASP A 145 7.51 6.37 2.94
C ASP A 145 6.49 7.11 3.82
N ALA A 146 5.22 6.74 3.70
CA ALA A 146 4.17 7.23 4.58
C ALA A 146 4.37 6.79 6.04
N LEU A 147 4.98 5.62 6.27
CA LEU A 147 5.33 5.14 7.61
C LEU A 147 6.37 6.04 8.30
N ASP A 148 7.26 6.69 7.56
CA ASP A 148 8.22 7.64 8.14
C ASP A 148 7.50 8.84 8.76
N VAL A 149 6.49 9.36 8.06
CA VAL A 149 5.66 10.47 8.55
C VAL A 149 4.89 10.07 9.82
N TRP A 150 4.31 8.87 9.83
CA TRP A 150 3.63 8.33 11.02
C TRP A 150 4.57 8.11 12.19
N SER A 151 5.78 7.60 11.93
CA SER A 151 6.80 7.38 12.94
C SER A 151 7.28 8.69 13.56
N ALA A 152 7.50 9.73 12.73
CA ALA A 152 7.88 11.06 13.19
C ALA A 152 6.79 11.77 14.02
N SER A 153 5.51 11.42 13.81
CA SER A 153 4.39 11.92 14.62
C SER A 153 4.16 11.15 15.93
N SER A 154 4.99 10.14 16.23
CA SER A 154 4.95 9.38 17.48
C SER A 154 6.00 9.91 18.45
N HIS A 155 5.68 9.97 19.75
CA HIS A 155 6.68 10.30 20.77
C HIS A 155 7.60 9.09 21.01
N PRO A 156 8.93 9.24 20.95
CA PRO A 156 9.86 8.16 21.23
C PRO A 156 9.63 7.53 22.62
N GLY A 157 9.59 6.20 22.68
CA GLY A 157 9.40 5.46 23.94
C GLY A 157 7.97 5.44 24.50
N SER A 158 7.01 6.12 23.86
CA SER A 158 5.60 6.06 24.24
C SER A 158 4.87 4.88 23.60
N GLU A 159 3.80 4.39 24.24
CA GLU A 159 2.94 3.40 23.61
C GLU A 159 2.27 4.01 22.36
N PRO A 160 2.23 3.29 21.22
CA PRO A 160 1.57 3.78 20.02
C PRO A 160 0.09 4.03 20.26
N ARG A 161 -0.39 5.22 19.90
CA ARG A 161 -1.81 5.56 19.97
C ARG A 161 -2.62 4.67 19.02
N PRO A 162 -3.93 4.49 19.25
CA PRO A 162 -4.77 3.59 18.45
C PRO A 162 -4.70 3.88 16.94
N LEU A 163 -4.71 5.15 16.54
CA LEU A 163 -4.62 5.51 15.13
C LEU A 163 -3.26 5.14 14.52
N HIS A 164 -2.15 5.35 15.24
CA HIS A 164 -0.82 4.92 14.80
C HIS A 164 -0.74 3.40 14.63
N LYS A 165 -1.40 2.62 15.50
CA LYS A 165 -1.48 1.15 15.37
C LYS A 165 -2.22 0.76 14.07
N ILE A 166 -3.33 1.42 13.74
CA ILE A 166 -4.02 1.18 12.46
C ILE A 166 -3.14 1.61 11.28
N ALA A 167 -2.55 2.80 11.32
CA ALA A 167 -1.72 3.33 10.23
C ALA A 167 -0.56 2.40 9.89
N ARG A 168 0.21 1.97 10.91
CA ARG A 168 1.31 1.02 10.71
C ARG A 168 0.84 -0.29 10.12
N ARG A 169 -0.34 -0.77 10.52
CA ARG A 169 -0.86 -2.05 10.04
C ARG A 169 -1.40 -1.95 8.61
N LEU A 170 -2.06 -0.86 8.25
CA LEU A 170 -2.58 -0.64 6.90
C LEU A 170 -1.44 -0.41 5.90
N LEU A 171 -0.50 0.47 6.23
CA LEU A 171 0.58 0.87 5.31
C LEU A 171 1.68 -0.20 5.17
N SER A 172 1.75 -1.17 6.08
CA SER A 172 2.68 -2.32 5.96
C SER A 172 2.11 -3.50 5.17
N ILE A 173 0.86 -3.46 4.74
CA ILE A 173 0.27 -4.53 3.91
C ILE A 173 0.96 -4.51 2.54
N CYS A 174 1.50 -5.65 2.11
CA CYS A 174 1.89 -5.85 0.72
C CYS A 174 0.70 -6.45 -0.04
N PRO A 175 0.08 -5.73 -1.00
CA PRO A 175 -1.10 -6.18 -1.71
C PRO A 175 -0.78 -7.14 -2.87
N ASN A 176 0.48 -7.50 -3.09
CA ASN A 176 0.88 -8.43 -4.13
C ASN A 176 1.58 -9.67 -3.57
N SER A 177 1.44 -10.78 -4.29
CA SER A 177 2.23 -11.99 -4.11
C SER A 177 3.54 -11.94 -4.86
N ALA A 178 3.87 -10.87 -5.59
CA ALA A 178 4.99 -10.83 -6.52
C ALA A 178 6.33 -11.07 -5.82
N SER A 179 6.50 -10.56 -4.60
CA SER A 179 7.69 -10.86 -3.77
C SER A 179 7.77 -12.36 -3.45
N CYS A 180 6.64 -12.99 -3.12
CA CYS A 180 6.57 -14.44 -2.91
C CYS A 180 6.79 -15.21 -4.22
N GLU A 181 6.26 -14.76 -5.36
CA GLU A 181 6.43 -15.39 -6.67
C GLU A 181 7.88 -15.31 -7.18
N CYS A 182 8.57 -14.20 -6.91
CA CYS A 182 9.99 -14.04 -7.19
C CYS A 182 10.81 -15.06 -6.38
N LEU A 183 10.49 -15.20 -5.09
CA LEU A 183 11.09 -16.20 -4.20
C LEU A 183 10.78 -17.63 -4.68
N PHE A 184 9.54 -17.93 -5.03
CA PHE A 184 9.16 -19.24 -5.55
C PHE A 184 9.80 -19.54 -6.92
N SER A 185 10.03 -18.53 -7.76
CA SER A 185 10.76 -18.70 -9.02
C SER A 185 12.22 -19.09 -8.79
N VAL A 186 12.86 -18.51 -7.77
CA VAL A 186 14.19 -18.93 -7.32
C VAL A 186 14.17 -20.39 -6.86
N PHE A 187 13.16 -20.78 -6.08
CA PHE A 187 13.01 -22.18 -5.67
C PHE A 187 12.71 -23.10 -6.83
N GLY A 188 11.93 -22.68 -7.82
CA GLY A 188 11.73 -23.44 -9.05
C GLY A 188 13.05 -23.81 -9.70
N GLY A 189 14.01 -22.88 -9.75
CA GLY A 189 15.38 -23.16 -10.20
C GLY A 189 16.05 -24.25 -9.35
N ILE A 190 16.09 -24.08 -8.03
CA ILE A 190 16.79 -24.99 -7.10
C ILE A 190 16.15 -26.39 -7.08
N LEU A 191 14.83 -26.46 -7.03
CA LEU A 191 14.03 -27.68 -6.90
C LEU A 191 13.90 -28.45 -8.22
N THR A 192 13.54 -27.76 -9.31
CA THR A 192 13.18 -28.45 -10.57
C THR A 192 14.37 -28.67 -11.50
N LYS A 193 15.32 -27.72 -11.57
CA LYS A 193 16.44 -27.81 -12.52
C LYS A 193 17.70 -28.44 -11.95
N TRP A 194 17.98 -28.26 -10.66
CA TRP A 194 19.24 -28.72 -10.05
C TRP A 194 19.11 -29.99 -9.21
N ARG A 195 17.91 -30.60 -9.11
CA ARG A 195 17.64 -31.83 -8.35
C ARG A 195 18.18 -31.82 -6.91
N ASN A 196 18.28 -30.65 -6.28
CA ASN A 196 18.67 -30.56 -4.89
C ASN A 196 17.44 -30.83 -4.03
N TRP A 197 17.31 -32.07 -3.57
CA TRP A 197 16.28 -32.47 -2.60
C TRP A 197 16.65 -31.94 -1.22
N LEU A 198 16.37 -30.66 -1.00
CA LEU A 198 16.43 -30.07 0.33
C LEU A 198 15.13 -30.41 1.07
N SER A 199 15.25 -30.67 2.37
CA SER A 199 14.08 -30.74 3.24
C SER A 199 13.35 -29.39 3.24
N THR A 200 12.05 -29.41 3.54
CA THR A 200 11.23 -28.19 3.64
C THR A 200 11.80 -27.19 4.64
N GLU A 201 12.35 -27.67 5.76
CA GLU A 201 12.99 -26.84 6.79
C GLU A 201 14.21 -26.09 6.24
N ASN A 202 15.14 -26.80 5.59
CA ASN A 202 16.32 -26.19 4.97
C ASN A 202 15.93 -25.22 3.84
N LEU A 203 14.84 -25.50 3.13
CA LEU A 203 14.34 -24.63 2.08
C LEU A 203 13.77 -23.33 2.66
N THR A 204 13.04 -23.39 3.78
CA THR A 204 12.56 -22.21 4.50
C THR A 204 13.71 -21.37 5.04
N CYS A 205 14.69 -21.98 5.71
CA CYS A 205 15.85 -21.23 6.21
C CYS A 205 16.65 -20.58 5.07
N LEU A 206 16.80 -21.28 3.94
CA LEU A 206 17.44 -20.71 2.75
C LEU A 206 16.61 -19.55 2.16
N ALA A 207 15.28 -19.64 2.23
CA ALA A 207 14.35 -18.58 1.85
C ALA A 207 14.61 -17.31 2.66
N GLU A 208 14.55 -17.46 3.97
CA GLU A 208 14.69 -16.38 4.94
C GLU A 208 16.05 -15.72 4.81
N LEU A 209 17.13 -16.52 4.75
CA LEU A 209 18.49 -16.01 4.58
C LEU A 209 18.62 -15.25 3.25
N LYS A 210 18.06 -15.77 2.16
CA LYS A 210 18.14 -15.11 0.86
C LYS A 210 17.32 -13.83 0.81
N MET A 211 16.15 -13.79 1.45
CA MET A 211 15.35 -12.58 1.58
C MET A 211 16.07 -11.54 2.42
N TYR A 212 16.64 -11.93 3.56
CA TYR A 212 17.43 -11.07 4.42
C TYR A 212 18.62 -10.45 3.69
N VAL A 213 19.42 -11.27 3.01
CA VAL A 213 20.56 -10.81 2.20
C VAL A 213 20.10 -9.94 1.04
N HIS A 214 18.94 -10.22 0.44
CA HIS A 214 18.40 -9.36 -0.61
C HIS A 214 18.01 -7.99 -0.06
N GLU A 215 17.33 -7.94 1.08
CA GLU A 215 16.95 -6.70 1.76
C GLU A 215 18.17 -5.89 2.21
N GLU A 216 19.22 -6.54 2.72
CA GLU A 216 20.52 -5.94 3.01
C GLU A 216 21.16 -5.33 1.76
N HIS A 217 21.25 -6.09 0.65
CA HIS A 217 21.78 -5.55 -0.60
C HIS A 217 20.93 -4.43 -1.22
N VAL A 218 19.60 -4.45 -1.04
CA VAL A 218 18.70 -3.36 -1.47
C VAL A 218 18.97 -2.11 -0.65
N ARG A 219 19.14 -2.25 0.67
CA ARG A 219 19.50 -1.14 1.57
C ARG A 219 20.87 -0.54 1.23
N ASP A 220 21.83 -1.37 0.82
CA ASP A 220 23.19 -0.94 0.47
C ASP A 220 23.34 -0.48 -0.99
N GLU A 221 22.25 -0.36 -1.76
CA GLU A 221 22.22 -0.09 -3.21
C GLU A 221 23.09 -1.05 -4.06
N ALA A 222 23.51 -2.18 -3.51
CA ALA A 222 24.43 -3.14 -4.12
C ALA A 222 23.75 -4.03 -5.20
N VAL A 223 22.43 -3.95 -5.35
CA VAL A 223 21.70 -4.75 -6.35
C VAL A 223 21.94 -4.19 -7.75
N LYS A 224 22.81 -4.86 -8.51
CA LYS A 224 23.02 -4.58 -9.94
C LYS A 224 21.69 -4.60 -10.69
N LYS A 225 21.37 -3.50 -11.40
CA LYS A 225 20.27 -3.45 -12.38
C LYS A 225 20.40 -4.64 -13.32
N ARG A 226 19.41 -5.52 -13.29
CA ARG A 226 19.34 -6.68 -14.18
C ARG A 226 19.24 -6.15 -15.61
N LEU A 227 20.30 -6.28 -16.40
CA LEU A 227 20.28 -5.97 -17.82
C LEU A 227 19.18 -6.83 -18.45
N LYS A 228 18.16 -6.17 -19.03
CA LYS A 228 17.11 -6.86 -19.80
C LYS A 228 17.80 -7.64 -20.92
N ARG A 229 17.51 -8.94 -20.99
CA ARG A 229 17.77 -9.75 -22.19
C ARG A 229 16.73 -9.40 -23.25
#